data_AF-A0A956ZN13-F1
#
_entry.id   AF-A0A956ZN13-F1
#
_cell.length_a   1.000
_cell.length_b   1.000
_cell.length_c   1.000
_cell.angle_alpha   90.00
_cell.angle_beta   90.00
_cell.angle_gamma   90.00
#
_symmetry.space_group_name_H-M   'P 1'
#
loop_
_entity.id
_entity.type
_entity.pdbx_description
1 polymer ?
#
loop_
_entity_poly.entity_id
_entity_poly.type
_entity_poly.pdbx_seq_one_letter_code
_entity_poly.pdbx_strand_id
1 'polypeptide(L)' 'MDIVRLLVEGHEAVVRTVRSVFPVANAANDQPTVDLLTQRLQVHEKTAWTLRSLLE' A
#
# COMPACT_ATOMS: atom_id res chain seq x y z
N MET A 1 -11.29 -17.34 -8.94
CA MET A 1 -11.16 -16.03 -8.26
C MET A 1 -9.97 -15.24 -8.84
N ASP A 2 -9.88 -15.14 -10.17
CA ASP A 2 -8.69 -14.51 -10.80
C ASP A 2 -8.70 -12.99 -10.67
N ILE A 3 -9.89 -12.37 -10.68
CA ILE A 3 -10.04 -10.93 -10.42
C ILE A 3 -9.61 -10.58 -8.99
N VAL A 4 -9.97 -11.40 -7.98
CA VAL A 4 -9.59 -11.14 -6.59
C VAL A 4 -8.06 -11.25 -6.41
N ARG A 5 -7.42 -12.25 -7.04
CA ARG A 5 -5.95 -12.36 -7.05
C ARG A 5 -5.28 -11.15 -7.68
N LEU A 6 -5.78 -10.69 -8.83
CA LEU A 6 -5.26 -9.50 -9.52
C LEU A 6 -5.39 -8.24 -8.64
N LEU A 7 -6.51 -8.09 -7.93
CA LEU A 7 -6.70 -6.97 -7.00
C LEU A 7 -5.72 -7.03 -5.83
N VAL A 8 -5.53 -8.20 -5.19
CA VAL A 8 -4.53 -8.37 -4.13
C VAL A 8 -3.16 -7.91 -4.62
N GLU A 9 -2.73 -8.39 -5.79
CA GLU A 9 -1.43 -8.03 -6.37
C GLU A 9 -1.31 -6.52 -6.62
N GLY A 10 -2.35 -5.89 -7.15
CA GLY A 10 -2.39 -4.45 -7.39
C GLY A 10 -2.25 -3.64 -6.10
N HIS A 11 -2.97 -4.02 -5.03
CA HIS A 11 -2.85 -3.35 -3.73
C HIS A 11 -1.44 -3.54 -3.13
N GLU A 12 -0.87 -4.74 -3.22
CA GLU A 12 0.49 -5.00 -2.74
C GLU A 12 1.57 -4.26 -3.54
N ALA A 13 1.36 -4.05 -4.84
CA ALA A 13 2.26 -3.24 -5.66
C ALA A 13 2.30 -1.78 -5.20
N VAL A 14 1.15 -1.20 -4.83
CA VAL A 14 1.10 0.13 -4.24
C VAL A 14 1.80 0.17 -2.89
N VAL A 15 1.57 -0.83 -2.01
CA VAL A 15 2.24 -0.94 -0.71
C VAL A 15 3.77 -0.97 -0.87
N ARG A 16 4.29 -1.78 -1.80
CA ARG A 16 5.74 -1.84 -2.09
C ARG A 16 6.27 -0.48 -2.56
N THR A 17 5.55 0.18 -3.46
CA THR A 17 5.91 1.52 -3.95
C THR A 17 5.97 2.52 -2.81
N VAL A 18 4.92 2.60 -1.98
CA VAL A 18 4.87 3.50 -0.83
C VAL A 18 6.05 3.27 0.11
N ARG A 19 6.35 2.01 0.46
CA ARG A 19 7.50 1.67 1.32
C ARG A 19 8.85 2.07 0.72
N SER A 20 8.99 2.06 -0.61
CA SER A 20 10.22 2.50 -1.29
C SER A 20 10.39 4.02 -1.32
N VAL A 21 9.28 4.77 -1.36
CA VAL A 21 9.29 6.25 -1.44
C VAL A 21 9.34 6.88 -0.04
N PHE A 22 8.80 6.21 0.97
CA PHE A 22 8.74 6.72 2.34
C PHE A 22 10.09 7.24 2.89
N PRO A 23 11.21 6.51 2.74
CA PRO A 23 12.52 6.99 3.21
C PRO A 23 12.97 8.26 2.49
N VAL A 24 12.62 8.41 1.20
CA VAL A 24 12.99 9.58 0.39
C VAL A 24 12.23 10.82 0.87
N ALA A 25 10.91 10.70 1.06
CA ALA A 25 10.09 11.80 1.58
C ALA A 25 10.52 12.20 3.00
N ASN A 26 10.81 11.22 3.85
CA ASN A 26 11.29 11.46 5.21
C ASN A 26 12.66 12.15 5.23
N ALA A 27 13.61 11.73 4.38
CA ALA A 27 14.93 12.35 4.27
C ALA A 27 14.87 13.80 3.74
N ALA A 28 13.86 14.12 2.93
CA ALA A 28 13.61 15.46 2.43
C ALA A 28 12.88 16.37 3.44
N ASN A 29 12.49 15.86 4.61
CA ASN A 29 11.57 16.53 5.55
C ASN A 29 10.23 16.96 4.89
N ASP A 30 9.77 16.20 3.89
CA ASP A 30 8.50 16.44 3.22
C ASP A 30 7.35 15.78 4.01
N GLN A 31 6.99 16.41 5.12
CA GLN A 31 5.97 15.90 6.04
C GLN A 31 4.60 15.69 5.37
N PRO A 32 4.09 16.60 4.50
CA PRO A 32 2.83 16.37 3.79
C PRO A 32 2.84 15.09 2.95
N THR A 33 3.95 14.80 2.25
CA THR A 33 4.08 13.55 1.49
C THR A 33 4.15 12.34 2.41
N VAL A 34 4.90 12.40 3.52
CA VAL A 34 4.96 11.33 4.52
C VAL A 34 3.57 11.01 5.08
N ASP A 35 2.80 12.02 5.42
CA ASP A 35 1.43 11.86 5.96
C ASP A 35 0.51 11.23 4.91
N LEU A 36 0.57 11.70 3.66
CA LEU A 36 -0.20 11.12 2.55
C LEU A 36 0.15 9.64 2.33
N LEU A 37 1.45 9.32 2.30
CA LEU A 37 1.94 7.96 2.12
C LEU A 37 1.49 7.04 3.26
N THR A 38 1.50 7.52 4.50
CA THR A 38 1.02 6.78 5.68
C THR A 38 -0.45 6.39 5.52
N GLN A 39 -1.31 7.34 5.18
CA GLN A 39 -2.74 7.08 4.98
C GLN A 39 -2.99 6.10 3.82
N ARG A 40 -2.25 6.24 2.72
CA ARG A 40 -2.35 5.31 1.59
C ARG A 40 -1.91 3.91 1.97
N LEU A 41 -0.80 3.78 2.70
CA LEU A 41 -0.31 2.49 3.18
C LEU A 41 -1.39 1.76 3.99
N GLN A 42 -2.01 2.44 4.96
CA GLN A 42 -3.06 1.86 5.79
C GLN A 42 -4.24 1.31 4.98
N VAL A 43 -4.73 2.08 3.99
CA VAL A 43 -5.86 1.66 3.15
C VAL A 43 -5.46 0.44 2.31
N HIS A 44 -4.33 0.50 1.61
CA HIS A 44 -3.94 -0.57 0.69
C HIS A 44 -3.56 -1.86 1.41
N GLU A 45 -2.90 -1.79 2.57
CA GLU A 45 -2.61 -2.98 3.39
C GLU A 45 -3.87 -3.63 3.94
N LYS A 46 -4.80 -2.83 4.47
CA LYS A 46 -6.09 -3.34 4.97
C LYS A 46 -6.88 -4.02 3.86
N THR A 47 -7.00 -3.38 2.69
CA THR A 47 -7.73 -3.95 1.55
C THR A 47 -7.06 -5.22 1.05
N ALA A 48 -5.73 -5.25 0.88
CA ALA A 48 -5.02 -6.46 0.48
C ALA A 48 -5.25 -7.61 1.46
N TRP A 49 -5.20 -7.34 2.78
CA TRP A 49 -5.48 -8.34 3.80
C TRP A 49 -6.91 -8.89 3.72
N THR A 50 -7.91 -8.02 3.60
CA THR A 50 -9.31 -8.44 3.45
C THR A 50 -9.53 -9.24 2.16
N LEU A 51 -8.87 -8.90 1.06
CA LEU A 51 -8.99 -9.67 -0.18
C LEU A 51 -8.27 -11.02 -0.08
N ARG A 52 -7.13 -11.11 0.62
CA ARG A 52 -6.44 -12.40 0.88
C ARG A 52 -7.32 -13.35 1.69
N SER A 53 -8.05 -12.87 2.70
CA SER A 53 -8.96 -13.72 3.48
C SER A 53 -10.17 -14.25 2.68
N LEU A 54 -10.40 -13.77 1.46
CA LEU A 54 -11.41 -14.33 0.53
C LEU A 54 -10.84 -15.41 -0.41
N LEU A 55 -9.52 -15.59 -0.39
CA LEU A 55 -8.79 -16.58 -1.19
C LEU A 55 -8.32 -17.78 -0.34
N GLU A 56 -8.35 -17.64 0.98
CA GLU A 56 -8.20 -18.70 1.98
C GLU A 56 -9.48 -19.53 2.09
#